data_AF-E3KGM0-F1
#
_entry.id   AF-E3KGM0-F1
#
_cell.length_a   1.000
_cell.length_b   1.000
_cell.length_c   1.000
_cell.angle_alpha   90.00
_cell.angle_beta   90.00
_cell.angle_gamma   90.00
#
_symmetry.space_group_name_H-M   'P 1'
#
loop_
_entity.id
_entity.type
_entity.pdbx_description
1 polymer ?
#
loop_
_entity_poly.entity_id
_entity_poly.type
_entity_poly.pdbx_seq_one_letter_code
_entity_poly.pdbx_strand_id
1 'polypeptide(L)'
;MNHTDHQKRAVVPSARSVEIRANKHAELFVDAYYSVYDSSTRSSKLPEFYRPDARIVWNGNAISGLPAFSATLLSQLSYSKHEVQSFDAHAIPGSIIAPSVLPTISISISGQVIFSAQPFPSNFRMPDPKDISPKQNPADAQQALDGLPRVFSQTLILAPSPAANESSQPVSISNYAVVADCFRFVG
;
A
#
# COMPACT_ATOMS: atom_id res chain seq x y z
N MET A 1 20.77 47.20 -24.77
CA MET A 1 20.96 46.00 -23.93
C MET A 1 20.27 46.22 -22.59
N ASN A 2 19.08 45.65 -22.38
CA ASN A 2 18.47 45.52 -21.04
C ASN A 2 17.98 44.07 -20.93
N HIS A 3 18.76 43.23 -20.26
CA HIS A 3 18.33 41.88 -19.87
C HIS A 3 17.59 41.99 -18.54
N THR A 4 16.26 41.96 -18.58
CA THR A 4 15.42 41.73 -17.40
C THR A 4 15.34 40.22 -17.17
N ASP A 5 16.10 39.74 -16.19
CA ASP A 5 15.97 38.39 -15.63
C ASP A 5 14.62 38.26 -14.91
N HIS A 6 13.65 37.61 -15.55
CA HIS A 6 12.43 37.14 -14.90
C HIS A 6 12.74 35.86 -14.12
N GLN A 7 13.28 36.02 -12.91
CA GLN A 7 13.34 34.94 -11.93
C GLN A 7 11.91 34.57 -11.52
N LYS A 8 11.35 33.51 -12.12
CA LYS A 8 10.05 32.93 -11.73
C LYS A 8 10.13 32.53 -10.25
N ARG A 9 9.52 33.33 -9.37
CA ARG A 9 9.37 33.02 -7.95
C ARG A 9 8.52 31.75 -7.82
N ALA A 10 9.13 30.65 -7.39
CA ALA A 10 8.41 29.41 -7.12
C ALA A 10 7.33 29.68 -6.05
N VAL A 11 6.06 29.43 -6.40
CA VAL A 11 4.94 29.58 -5.47
C VAL A 11 4.94 28.36 -4.55
N VAL A 12 5.06 28.58 -3.24
CA VAL A 12 4.93 27.51 -2.25
C VAL A 12 3.48 26.98 -2.29
N PRO A 13 3.26 25.67 -2.45
CA PRO A 13 1.92 25.10 -2.45
C PRO A 13 1.17 25.38 -1.14
N SER A 14 -0.13 25.69 -1.20
CA SER A 14 -0.94 25.79 0.01
C SER A 14 -1.06 24.43 0.71
N ALA A 15 -1.20 24.39 2.04
CA ALA A 15 -1.39 23.16 2.80
C ALA A 15 -2.57 22.32 2.26
N ARG A 16 -3.69 22.98 1.94
CA ARG A 16 -4.84 22.33 1.30
C ARG A 16 -4.49 21.66 -0.03
N SER A 17 -3.67 22.31 -0.85
CA SER A 17 -3.24 21.75 -2.13
C SER A 17 -2.32 20.54 -1.96
N VAL A 18 -1.49 20.53 -0.92
CA VAL A 18 -0.65 19.38 -0.56
C VAL A 18 -1.52 18.19 -0.17
N GLU A 19 -2.49 18.39 0.72
CA GLU A 19 -3.39 17.31 1.17
C GLU A 19 -4.21 16.70 0.03
N ILE A 20 -4.77 17.54 -0.85
CA ILE A 20 -5.50 17.05 -2.03
C ILE A 20 -4.61 16.17 -2.92
N ARG A 21 -3.33 16.53 -3.08
CA ARG A 21 -2.39 15.72 -3.87
C ARG A 21 -1.98 14.44 -3.14
N ALA A 22 -1.79 14.49 -1.82
CA ALA A 22 -1.47 13.31 -1.02
C ALA A 22 -2.57 12.27 -1.14
N ASN A 23 -3.84 12.68 -1.00
CA ASN A 23 -5.00 11.80 -1.15
C ASN A 23 -5.08 11.16 -2.54
N LYS A 24 -4.85 11.93 -3.62
CA LYS A 24 -4.84 11.39 -4.99
C LYS A 24 -3.74 10.37 -5.23
N HIS A 25 -2.54 10.60 -4.70
CA HIS A 25 -1.45 9.63 -4.82
C HIS A 25 -1.72 8.38 -3.97
N ALA A 26 -2.27 8.55 -2.76
CA ALA A 26 -2.64 7.45 -1.90
C ALA A 26 -3.70 6.55 -2.54
N GLU A 27 -4.75 7.12 -3.15
CA GLU A 27 -5.78 6.36 -3.88
C GLU A 27 -5.17 5.47 -4.97
N LEU A 28 -4.41 6.07 -5.90
CA LEU A 28 -3.74 5.30 -6.96
C LEU A 28 -2.75 4.26 -6.42
N PHE A 29 -2.03 4.60 -5.34
CA PHE A 29 -1.06 3.70 -4.73
C PHE A 29 -1.75 2.50 -4.08
N VAL A 30 -2.80 2.72 -3.28
CA VAL A 30 -3.55 1.66 -2.60
C VAL A 30 -4.16 0.70 -3.61
N ASP A 31 -4.80 1.22 -4.66
CA ASP A 31 -5.38 0.40 -5.73
C ASP A 31 -4.32 -0.49 -6.41
N ALA A 32 -3.20 0.10 -6.80
CA ALA A 32 -2.12 -0.64 -7.46
C ALA A 32 -1.44 -1.64 -6.52
N TYR A 33 -1.19 -1.23 -5.27
CA TYR A 33 -0.52 -2.04 -4.27
C TYR A 33 -1.30 -3.33 -3.99
N TYR A 34 -2.60 -3.24 -3.68
CA TYR A 34 -3.41 -4.44 -3.42
C TYR A 34 -3.72 -5.24 -4.68
N SER A 35 -3.84 -4.59 -5.84
CA SER A 35 -3.95 -5.30 -7.13
C SER A 35 -2.73 -6.20 -7.37
N VAL A 36 -1.52 -5.68 -7.10
CA VAL A 36 -0.28 -6.46 -7.20
C VAL A 36 -0.18 -7.50 -6.09
N TYR A 37 -0.58 -7.15 -4.85
CA TYR A 37 -0.58 -8.06 -3.71
C TYR A 37 -1.43 -9.31 -3.99
N ASP A 38 -2.61 -9.15 -4.57
CA ASP A 38 -3.50 -10.27 -4.87
C ASP A 38 -3.17 -11.00 -6.18
N SER A 39 -2.16 -10.55 -6.91
CA SER A 39 -1.76 -11.16 -8.18
C SER A 39 -0.85 -12.38 -7.99
N SER A 40 -0.83 -13.27 -8.98
CA SER A 40 0.16 -14.36 -9.06
C SER A 40 1.61 -13.87 -9.19
N THR A 41 1.81 -12.58 -9.51
CA THR A 41 3.13 -11.94 -9.63
C THR A 41 3.58 -11.25 -8.34
N ARG A 42 2.85 -11.41 -7.23
CA ARG A 42 3.13 -10.77 -5.93
C ARG A 42 4.60 -10.87 -5.53
N SER A 43 5.18 -12.07 -5.56
CA SER A 43 6.54 -12.31 -5.04
C SER A 43 7.64 -11.54 -5.78
N SER A 44 7.43 -11.19 -7.05
CA SER A 44 8.39 -10.41 -7.83
C SER A 44 8.06 -8.93 -7.87
N LYS A 45 6.78 -8.56 -8.02
CA LYS A 45 6.38 -7.16 -8.25
C LYS A 45 6.11 -6.37 -6.98
N LEU A 46 5.57 -7.00 -5.94
CA LEU A 46 5.25 -6.29 -4.70
C LEU A 46 6.51 -5.67 -4.05
N PRO A 47 7.68 -6.34 -4.01
CA PRO A 47 8.90 -5.74 -3.50
C PRO A 47 9.35 -4.46 -4.24
N GLU A 48 8.97 -4.26 -5.51
CA GLU A 48 9.32 -3.06 -6.29
C GLU A 48 8.65 -1.79 -5.74
N PHE A 49 7.58 -1.92 -4.95
CA PHE A 49 6.92 -0.80 -4.28
C PHE A 49 7.72 -0.27 -3.09
N TYR A 50 8.75 -0.99 -2.62
CA TYR A 50 9.47 -0.66 -1.40
C TYR A 50 10.86 -0.12 -1.70
N ARG A 51 11.35 0.73 -0.80
CA ARG A 51 12.78 1.06 -0.77
C ARG A 51 13.61 -0.12 -0.27
N PRO A 52 14.89 -0.24 -0.69
CA PRO A 52 15.80 -1.26 -0.17
C PRO A 52 15.95 -1.26 1.36
N ASP A 53 15.83 -0.08 1.98
CA ASP A 53 15.97 0.16 3.42
C ASP A 53 14.62 0.20 4.18
N ALA A 54 13.52 -0.22 3.55
CA ALA A 54 12.20 -0.18 4.16
C ALA A 54 12.09 -1.02 5.45
N ARG A 55 11.30 -0.52 6.41
CA ARG A 55 11.00 -1.21 7.67
C ARG A 55 9.64 -1.89 7.57
N ILE A 56 9.62 -3.21 7.71
CA ILE A 56 8.40 -4.00 7.53
C ILE A 56 8.10 -4.73 8.84
N VAL A 57 6.85 -4.65 9.30
CA VAL A 57 6.32 -5.36 10.47
C VAL A 57 5.05 -6.09 10.06
N TRP A 58 5.01 -7.39 10.31
CA TRP A 58 3.87 -8.26 10.01
C TRP A 58 3.36 -8.94 11.27
N ASN A 59 2.13 -8.61 11.68
CA ASN A 59 1.51 -9.10 12.92
C ASN A 59 2.43 -8.93 14.15
N GLY A 60 3.10 -7.78 14.25
CA GLY A 60 4.04 -7.46 15.34
C GLY A 60 5.44 -8.05 15.18
N ASN A 61 5.70 -8.87 14.16
CA ASN A 61 7.02 -9.42 13.88
C ASN A 61 7.76 -8.54 12.87
N ALA A 62 8.94 -8.05 13.26
CA ALA A 62 9.79 -7.30 12.35
C ALA A 62 10.38 -8.22 11.26
N ILE A 63 10.29 -7.79 10.01
CA ILE A 63 10.88 -8.46 8.86
C ILE A 63 12.16 -7.71 8.46
N SER A 64 13.27 -8.44 8.39
CA SER A 64 14.61 -7.87 8.17
C SER A 64 14.87 -7.58 6.68
N GLY A 65 14.25 -6.53 6.17
CA GLY A 65 14.47 -6.02 4.81
C GLY A 65 13.79 -6.82 3.69
N LEU A 66 13.95 -6.34 2.45
CA LEU A 66 13.22 -6.89 1.29
C LEU A 66 13.52 -8.35 0.95
N PRO A 67 14.77 -8.86 1.03
CA PRO A 67 15.01 -10.28 0.79
C PRO A 67 14.23 -11.18 1.75
N ALA A 68 14.17 -10.81 3.03
CA ALA A 68 13.39 -11.55 4.02
C ALA A 68 11.88 -11.42 3.76
N PHE A 69 11.40 -10.24 3.36
CA PHE A 69 10.01 -10.02 2.96
C PHE A 69 9.59 -10.94 1.80
N SER A 70 10.36 -10.97 0.71
CA SER A 70 10.09 -11.86 -0.43
C SER A 70 10.20 -13.34 -0.08
N ALA A 71 11.30 -13.75 0.56
CA ALA A 71 11.61 -15.16 0.76
C ALA A 71 10.87 -15.80 1.95
N THR A 72 10.47 -15.01 2.94
CA THR A 72 9.84 -15.50 4.18
C THR A 72 8.35 -15.24 4.19
N LEU A 73 7.90 -14.05 3.80
CA LEU A 73 6.47 -13.72 3.86
C LEU A 73 5.76 -14.03 2.55
N LEU A 74 6.19 -13.42 1.44
CA LEU A 74 5.44 -13.51 0.18
C LEU A 74 5.40 -14.92 -0.41
N SER A 75 6.45 -15.71 -0.20
CA SER A 75 6.57 -17.11 -0.64
C SER A 75 5.71 -18.09 0.17
N GLN A 76 5.45 -17.77 1.45
CA GLN A 76 4.72 -18.63 2.37
C GLN A 76 3.24 -18.28 2.45
N LEU A 77 2.88 -17.04 2.10
CA LEU A 77 1.48 -16.64 2.03
C LEU A 77 0.78 -17.37 0.89
N SER A 78 -0.38 -17.95 1.18
CA SER A 78 -1.34 -18.43 0.20
C SER A 78 -1.81 -17.29 -0.72
N TYR A 79 -2.59 -17.61 -1.74
CA TYR A 79 -3.27 -16.58 -2.52
C TYR A 79 -4.17 -15.77 -1.59
N SER A 80 -4.17 -14.45 -1.77
CA SER A 80 -4.99 -13.53 -0.99
C SER A 80 -5.99 -12.83 -1.90
N LYS A 81 -7.10 -12.40 -1.30
CA LYS A 81 -7.94 -11.35 -1.85
C LYS A 81 -8.23 -10.34 -0.78
N HIS A 82 -7.78 -9.10 -1.01
CA HIS A 82 -8.06 -7.97 -0.15
C HIS A 82 -9.29 -7.20 -0.67
N GLU A 83 -10.12 -6.79 0.26
CA GLU A 83 -11.15 -5.77 0.06
C GLU A 83 -10.82 -4.61 1.00
N VAL A 84 -10.27 -3.54 0.43
CA VAL A 84 -10.03 -2.29 1.15
C VAL A 84 -11.39 -1.63 1.41
N GLN A 85 -11.73 -1.43 2.69
CA GLN A 85 -12.99 -0.82 3.08
C GLN A 85 -12.86 0.69 3.27
N SER A 86 -11.73 1.12 3.80
CA SER A 86 -11.40 2.53 3.95
C SER A 86 -9.90 2.74 4.02
N PHE A 87 -9.48 3.93 3.64
CA PHE A 87 -8.16 4.44 3.94
C PHE A 87 -8.23 5.94 4.23
N ASP A 88 -7.21 6.44 4.92
CA ASP A 88 -7.00 7.85 5.20
C ASP A 88 -5.53 8.19 4.95
N ALA A 89 -5.27 9.34 4.33
CA ALA A 89 -3.94 9.71 3.86
C ALA A 89 -3.58 11.15 4.27
N HIS A 90 -2.50 11.31 5.04
CA HIS A 90 -2.01 12.61 5.50
C HIS A 90 -0.61 12.86 4.98
N ALA A 91 -0.35 14.07 4.49
CA ALA A 91 1.02 14.52 4.25
C ALA A 91 1.72 14.75 5.60
N ILE A 92 2.91 14.18 5.77
CA ILE A 92 3.70 14.39 7.00
C ILE A 92 4.29 15.80 6.98
N PRO A 93 3.95 16.67 7.94
CA PRO A 93 4.49 18.03 8.00
C PRO A 93 6.02 18.05 8.07
N GLY A 94 6.65 19.02 7.41
CA GLY A 94 8.11 19.16 7.39
C GLY A 94 8.85 18.22 6.42
N SER A 95 8.13 17.31 5.74
CA SER A 95 8.73 16.48 4.68
C SER A 95 8.97 17.20 3.36
N ILE A 96 8.30 18.34 3.15
CA ILE A 96 8.50 19.20 1.97
C ILE A 96 9.68 20.12 2.24
N ILE A 97 10.84 19.76 1.70
CA ILE A 97 12.08 20.53 1.85
C ILE A 97 12.29 21.59 0.74
N ALA A 98 11.49 21.54 -0.33
CA ALA A 98 11.49 22.54 -1.40
C ALA A 98 10.13 22.58 -2.13
N PRO A 99 9.77 23.69 -2.81
CA PRO A 99 8.47 23.84 -3.49
C PRO A 99 8.18 22.87 -4.63
N SER A 100 9.15 22.03 -5.02
CA SER A 100 9.06 21.05 -6.10
C SER A 100 9.22 19.60 -5.63
N VAL A 101 9.19 19.37 -4.32
CA VAL A 101 9.39 18.05 -3.68
C VAL A 101 8.05 17.56 -3.16
N LEU A 102 7.68 16.35 -3.56
CA LEU A 102 6.49 15.69 -3.05
C LEU A 102 6.62 15.45 -1.53
N PRO A 103 5.53 15.51 -0.76
CA PRO A 103 5.57 15.21 0.67
C PRO A 103 5.81 13.72 0.91
N THR A 104 6.26 13.36 2.11
CA THR A 104 6.05 12.00 2.63
C THR A 104 4.59 11.85 3.03
N ILE A 105 3.98 10.70 2.73
CA ILE A 105 2.56 10.43 3.01
C ILE A 105 2.46 9.30 4.02
N SER A 106 1.64 9.48 5.06
CA SER A 106 1.19 8.40 5.93
C SER A 106 -0.18 7.94 5.45
N ILE A 107 -0.36 6.64 5.24
CA ILE A 107 -1.64 6.04 4.84
C ILE A 107 -2.05 5.03 5.92
N SER A 108 -3.24 5.20 6.47
CA SER A 108 -3.88 4.21 7.34
C SER A 108 -4.96 3.50 6.54
N ILE A 109 -4.92 2.17 6.51
CA ILE A 109 -5.77 1.33 5.67
C ILE A 109 -6.47 0.30 6.55
N SER A 110 -7.76 0.11 6.32
CA SER A 110 -8.57 -0.92 6.99
C SER A 110 -9.37 -1.68 5.96
N GLY A 111 -9.50 -3.00 6.16
CA GLY A 111 -10.25 -3.83 5.25
C GLY A 111 -10.36 -5.26 5.71
N GLN A 112 -10.74 -6.12 4.77
CA GLN A 112 -10.80 -7.56 4.98
C GLN A 112 -9.91 -8.29 3.98
N VAL A 113 -9.37 -9.43 4.39
CA VAL A 113 -8.60 -10.32 3.53
C VAL A 113 -9.00 -11.76 3.75
N ILE A 114 -9.14 -12.50 2.66
CA ILE A 114 -9.37 -13.94 2.65
C ILE A 114 -8.19 -14.63 1.98
N PHE A 115 -7.85 -15.82 2.44
CA PHE A 115 -6.78 -16.62 1.88
C PHE A 115 -7.32 -17.88 1.21
N SER A 116 -6.60 -18.38 0.21
CA SER A 116 -6.96 -19.61 -0.50
C SER A 116 -5.72 -20.31 -1.02
N ALA A 117 -5.75 -21.64 -0.99
CA ALA A 117 -4.72 -22.46 -1.64
C ALA A 117 -4.74 -22.32 -3.19
N GLN A 118 -5.85 -21.84 -3.75
CA GLN A 118 -6.04 -21.67 -5.20
C GLN A 118 -6.26 -20.19 -5.57
N PRO A 119 -5.88 -19.77 -6.79
CA PRO A 119 -6.16 -18.42 -7.27
C PRO A 119 -7.65 -18.10 -7.23
N PHE A 120 -7.99 -16.86 -6.88
CA PHE A 120 -9.37 -16.39 -6.93
C PHE A 120 -9.80 -16.14 -8.38
N PRO A 121 -11.05 -16.49 -8.76
CA PRO A 121 -11.59 -16.14 -10.07
C PRO A 121 -11.76 -14.62 -10.20
N SER A 122 -11.78 -14.12 -11.44
CA SER A 122 -11.85 -12.67 -11.71
C SER A 122 -13.12 -12.00 -11.18
N ASN A 123 -14.21 -12.75 -11.05
CA ASN A 123 -15.50 -12.31 -10.51
C ASN A 123 -15.66 -12.63 -9.01
N PHE A 124 -14.58 -12.99 -8.32
CA PHE A 124 -14.65 -13.26 -6.88
C PHE A 124 -15.12 -12.02 -6.12
N ARG A 125 -16.06 -12.23 -5.20
CA ARG A 125 -16.54 -11.24 -4.26
C ARG A 125 -16.34 -11.76 -2.85
N MET A 126 -15.88 -10.91 -1.94
CA MET A 126 -15.80 -11.24 -0.53
C MET A 126 -17.18 -11.67 0.00
N PRO A 127 -17.30 -12.86 0.60
CA PRO A 127 -18.57 -13.30 1.20
C PRO A 127 -18.89 -12.47 2.43
N ASP A 128 -20.18 -12.15 2.63
CA ASP A 128 -20.63 -11.58 3.91
C ASP A 128 -20.43 -12.66 5.00
N PRO A 129 -19.90 -12.31 6.18
CA PRO A 129 -19.78 -13.23 7.31
C PRO A 129 -21.07 -14.03 7.62
N LYS A 130 -22.24 -13.46 7.34
CA LYS A 130 -23.55 -14.12 7.53
C LYS A 130 -23.83 -15.26 6.56
N ASP A 131 -23.19 -15.23 5.39
CA ASP A 131 -23.36 -16.23 4.35
C ASP A 131 -22.44 -17.45 4.56
N ILE A 132 -21.49 -17.37 5.50
CA ILE A 132 -20.54 -18.43 5.80
C ILE A 132 -21.14 -19.37 6.85
N SER A 133 -21.68 -20.51 6.42
CA SER A 133 -22.15 -21.56 7.32
C SER A 133 -21.04 -22.61 7.51
N PRO A 134 -20.58 -22.92 8.74
CA PRO A 134 -19.60 -23.96 8.99
C PRO A 134 -20.26 -25.33 8.83
N LYS A 135 -20.36 -25.83 7.59
CA LYS A 135 -20.78 -27.20 7.33
C LYS A 135 -19.56 -28.08 7.04
N GLN A 136 -19.20 -28.85 8.08
CA GLN A 136 -18.59 -30.18 8.05
C GLN A 136 -17.06 -30.34 7.88
N ASN A 137 -16.57 -31.40 8.54
CA ASN A 137 -15.26 -32.08 8.56
C ASN A 137 -14.01 -31.37 9.13
N PRO A 138 -13.17 -32.02 9.98
CA PRO A 138 -11.98 -31.40 10.58
C PRO A 138 -10.84 -31.08 9.59
N ALA A 139 -10.71 -31.86 8.50
CA ALA A 139 -9.76 -31.55 7.43
C ALA A 139 -10.22 -30.34 6.59
N ASP A 140 -11.53 -30.25 6.38
CA ASP A 140 -12.20 -29.11 5.76
C ASP A 140 -12.20 -27.90 6.69
N ALA A 141 -12.01 -28.08 8.01
CA ALA A 141 -11.97 -26.98 8.98
C ALA A 141 -10.74 -26.08 8.82
N GLN A 142 -9.56 -26.61 8.48
CA GLN A 142 -8.38 -25.77 8.23
C GLN A 142 -8.53 -24.97 6.92
N GLN A 143 -9.07 -25.61 5.86
CA GLN A 143 -9.46 -24.91 4.63
C GLN A 143 -10.60 -23.91 4.85
N ALA A 144 -11.55 -24.22 5.73
CA ALA A 144 -12.62 -23.33 6.10
C ALA A 144 -12.09 -22.12 6.88
N LEU A 145 -11.12 -22.30 7.79
CA LEU A 145 -10.46 -21.23 8.54
C LEU A 145 -9.57 -20.34 7.67
N ASP A 146 -8.92 -20.89 6.64
CA ASP A 146 -8.19 -20.11 5.63
C ASP A 146 -9.17 -19.33 4.73
N GLY A 147 -10.34 -19.93 4.45
CA GLY A 147 -11.44 -19.32 3.70
C GLY A 147 -12.32 -18.35 4.49
N LEU A 148 -12.01 -18.04 5.76
CA LEU A 148 -12.72 -17.00 6.50
C LEU A 148 -12.08 -15.62 6.23
N PRO A 149 -12.90 -14.60 5.89
CA PRO A 149 -12.45 -13.22 5.89
C PRO A 149 -11.88 -12.81 7.26
N ARG A 150 -10.71 -12.18 7.24
CA ARG A 150 -10.05 -11.60 8.42
C ARG A 150 -9.99 -10.10 8.25
N VAL A 151 -10.33 -9.37 9.30
CA VAL A 151 -10.14 -7.91 9.30
C VAL A 151 -8.66 -7.61 9.47
N PHE A 152 -8.15 -6.65 8.69
CA PHE A 152 -6.79 -6.17 8.81
C PHE A 152 -6.76 -4.65 8.97
N SER A 153 -5.67 -4.19 9.57
CA SER A 153 -5.25 -2.80 9.56
C SER A 153 -3.81 -2.74 9.07
N GLN A 154 -3.52 -1.83 8.15
CA GLN A 154 -2.19 -1.60 7.64
C GLN A 154 -1.86 -0.11 7.66
N THR A 155 -0.65 0.23 8.09
CA THR A 155 -0.12 1.59 7.96
C THR A 155 1.07 1.58 7.02
N LEU A 156 1.04 2.43 6.01
CA LEU A 156 2.14 2.62 5.07
C LEU A 156 2.69 4.04 5.22
N ILE A 157 4.01 4.19 5.24
CA ILE A 157 4.68 5.47 5.03
C ILE A 157 5.31 5.45 3.65
N LEU A 158 4.90 6.38 2.80
CA LEU A 158 5.40 6.55 1.44
C LEU A 158 6.33 7.75 1.39
N ALA A 159 7.56 7.53 0.92
CA ALA A 159 8.47 8.62 0.59
C ALA A 159 8.52 8.84 -0.92
N PRO A 160 8.72 10.08 -1.38
CA PRO A 160 8.98 10.34 -2.78
C PRO A 160 10.16 9.51 -3.29
N SER A 161 10.01 8.93 -4.47
CA SER A 161 11.12 8.33 -5.19
C SER A 161 12.16 9.40 -5.51
N PRO A 162 13.48 9.10 -5.47
CA PRO A 162 14.53 10.07 -5.82
C PRO A 162 14.38 10.68 -7.23
N ALA A 163 13.71 9.96 -8.13
CA ALA A 163 13.43 10.41 -9.50
C ALA A 163 12.14 11.24 -9.63
N ALA A 164 11.34 11.32 -8.57
CA ALA A 164 10.08 12.08 -8.58
C ALA A 164 10.38 13.57 -8.45
N ASN A 165 10.05 14.35 -9.48
CA ASN A 165 10.11 15.80 -9.46
C ASN A 165 8.73 16.40 -9.75
N GLU A 166 8.35 17.47 -9.04
CA GLU A 166 7.06 18.13 -9.24
C GLU A 166 6.98 18.94 -10.56
N SER A 167 8.00 18.90 -11.42
CA SER A 167 7.93 19.53 -12.75
C SER A 167 6.98 18.74 -13.65
N SER A 168 5.68 19.03 -13.55
CA SER A 168 4.60 18.61 -14.45
C SER A 168 4.32 17.10 -14.60
N GLN A 169 4.89 16.24 -13.75
CA GLN A 169 4.60 14.81 -13.83
C GLN A 169 3.16 14.51 -13.35
N PRO A 170 2.40 13.67 -14.08
CA PRO A 170 1.08 13.22 -13.63
C PRO A 170 1.18 12.45 -12.30
N VAL A 171 0.07 12.40 -11.57
CA VAL A 171 -0.05 11.53 -10.39
C VAL A 171 0.28 10.10 -10.84
N SER A 172 1.35 9.53 -10.29
CA SER A 172 1.88 8.21 -10.68
C SER A 172 2.30 7.43 -9.46
N ILE A 173 2.09 6.11 -9.51
CA ILE A 173 2.51 5.17 -8.46
C ILE A 173 4.04 5.18 -8.32
N SER A 174 4.77 5.32 -9.43
CA SER A 174 6.24 5.37 -9.46
C SER A 174 6.85 6.58 -8.74
N ASN A 175 6.02 7.57 -8.38
CA ASN A 175 6.47 8.75 -7.64
C ASN A 175 6.78 8.42 -6.17
N TYR A 176 6.32 7.28 -5.66
CA TYR A 176 6.42 6.92 -4.25
C TYR A 176 6.99 5.52 -4.06
N ALA A 177 7.69 5.33 -2.95
CA ALA A 177 8.10 4.02 -2.47
C ALA A 177 7.81 3.89 -0.96
N VAL A 178 7.45 2.68 -0.54
CA VAL A 178 7.21 2.34 0.87
C VAL A 178 8.53 2.39 1.64
N VAL A 179 8.54 3.13 2.74
CA VAL A 179 9.68 3.22 3.67
C VAL A 179 9.36 2.56 5.02
N ALA A 180 8.09 2.50 5.37
CA ALA A 180 7.60 1.74 6.51
C ALA A 180 6.26 1.09 6.18
N ASP A 181 6.10 -0.15 6.62
CA ASP A 181 4.90 -0.97 6.46
C ASP A 181 4.63 -1.71 7.76
N CYS A 182 3.45 -1.49 8.34
CA CYS A 182 2.99 -2.21 9.51
C CYS A 182 1.63 -2.83 9.19
N PHE A 183 1.59 -4.14 9.01
CA PHE A 183 0.37 -4.91 8.77
C PHE A 183 -0.01 -5.71 10.01
N ARG A 184 -1.31 -5.75 10.34
CA ARG A 184 -1.82 -6.58 11.42
C ARG A 184 -3.26 -7.05 11.17
N PHE A 185 -3.54 -8.31 11.48
CA PHE A 185 -4.90 -8.79 11.68
C PHE A 185 -5.49 -8.26 12.98
N VAL A 186 -6.72 -7.77 12.93
CA VAL A 186 -7.45 -7.20 14.06
C VAL A 186 -8.80 -7.92 14.20
N GLY A 187 -9.23 -8.20 15.43
CA GLY A 187 -10.42 -9.01 15.71
C GLY A 187 -10.08 -10.29 16.45
#